data_AF-A0A455UBB0-F1
#
_entry.id   AF-A0A455UBB0-F1
#
_cell.length_a   1.000
_cell.length_b   1.000
_cell.length_c   1.000
_cell.angle_alpha   90.00
_cell.angle_beta   90.00
_cell.angle_gamma   90.00
#
_symmetry.space_group_name_H-M   'P 1'
#
loop_
_entity.id
_entity.type
_entity.pdbx_description
1 polymer ?
#
loop_
_entity_poly.entity_id
_entity_poly.type
_entity_poly.pdbx_seq_one_letter_code
_entity_poly.pdbx_strand_id
1 'polypeptide(L)'
;MLYGSHVAAMAPSTHLGSATPVQMGGGGLTGGADEEGEGVEDGDEDGGSAMERKVLEDAVSFIRSLAERHGRNADWAEEAVRDAVNLTANEALERNVIDVVARDIDDLLAQIDGMTVVMEQGDYTLSTADLAIERYDPDWRTQLLSLITNPNIAYFLMIIGFYGLIFELASPGSLFPGTIGVICLLLALFAFQVLPINYAGLALIVVGLALMVGEALMPSFGVLGREASSPLYWGR
;
A
#
# COMPACT_ATOMS: atom_id res chain seq x y z
N MET A 1 13.48 -4.78 -6.45
CA MET A 1 14.54 -4.55 -7.46
C MET A 1 15.33 -5.83 -7.63
N LEU A 2 14.78 -6.84 -8.34
CA LEU A 2 15.49 -8.12 -8.57
C LEU A 2 16.15 -8.12 -9.95
N TYR A 3 15.42 -7.71 -10.98
CA TYR A 3 15.92 -7.64 -12.37
C TYR A 3 17.05 -6.63 -12.57
N GLY A 4 17.13 -5.59 -11.74
CA GLY A 4 18.23 -4.62 -11.76
C GLY A 4 19.46 -5.03 -10.95
N SER A 5 19.44 -6.18 -10.27
CA SER A 5 20.55 -6.64 -9.45
C SER A 5 21.58 -7.42 -10.28
N HIS A 6 22.84 -7.30 -9.89
CA HIS A 6 23.95 -8.06 -10.48
C HIS A 6 23.74 -9.57 -10.35
N VAL A 7 23.32 -10.01 -9.15
CA VAL A 7 22.92 -11.38 -8.87
C VAL A 7 21.51 -11.39 -8.29
N ALA A 8 20.67 -12.26 -8.80
CA ALA A 8 19.32 -12.54 -8.34
C ALA A 8 19.30 -13.91 -7.67
N ALA A 9 19.02 -13.93 -6.37
CA ALA A 9 18.95 -15.14 -5.57
C ALA A 9 17.60 -15.24 -4.86
N MET A 10 17.08 -16.45 -4.73
CA MET A 10 15.86 -16.74 -3.98
C MET A 10 16.13 -17.78 -2.89
N ALA A 11 15.46 -17.63 -1.74
CA ALA A 11 15.41 -18.69 -0.75
C ALA A 11 14.37 -19.75 -1.15
N PRO A 12 14.50 -21.03 -0.74
CA PRO A 12 13.47 -22.02 -0.94
C PRO A 12 12.11 -21.54 -0.41
N SER A 13 11.03 -21.95 -1.09
CA SER A 13 9.64 -21.57 -0.74
C SER A 13 9.33 -20.08 -0.85
N THR A 14 10.13 -19.31 -1.59
CA THR A 14 9.78 -17.93 -1.98
C THR A 14 9.16 -17.88 -3.38
N HIS A 15 8.44 -16.79 -3.65
CA HIS A 15 7.76 -16.54 -4.93
C HIS A 15 8.21 -15.21 -5.52
N LEU A 16 8.18 -15.11 -6.85
CA LEU A 16 8.52 -13.93 -7.62
C LEU A 16 7.51 -13.73 -8.76
N GLY A 17 7.12 -12.49 -9.03
CA GLY A 17 6.19 -12.16 -10.11
C GLY A 17 5.26 -11.01 -9.74
N SER A 18 4.05 -11.02 -10.32
CA SER A 18 2.98 -10.03 -10.09
C SER A 18 3.47 -8.58 -10.14
N ALA A 19 4.05 -8.20 -11.27
CA ALA A 19 4.66 -6.89 -11.49
C ALA A 19 3.74 -5.90 -12.23
N THR A 20 2.46 -6.25 -12.42
CA THR A 20 1.47 -5.41 -13.09
C THR A 20 1.31 -4.08 -12.36
N PRO A 21 1.53 -2.92 -13.02
CA PRO A 21 1.31 -1.61 -12.43
C PRO A 21 -0.15 -1.45 -12.02
N VAL A 22 -0.39 -1.00 -10.78
CA VAL A 22 -1.72 -0.68 -10.28
C VAL A 22 -1.80 0.81 -9.98
N GLN A 23 -2.88 1.46 -10.41
CA GLN A 23 -3.09 2.87 -10.14
C GLN A 23 -3.55 3.04 -8.68
N MET A 24 -2.67 3.54 -7.82
CA MET A 24 -3.05 3.95 -6.48
C MET A 24 -3.87 5.24 -6.55
N GLY A 25 -5.18 5.14 -6.33
CA GLY A 25 -6.08 6.30 -6.31
C GLY A 25 -7.07 6.33 -7.47
N GLY A 26 -7.83 5.26 -7.66
CA GLY A 26 -9.03 5.23 -8.49
C GLY A 26 -10.13 4.55 -7.71
N GLY A 27 -11.18 5.29 -7.35
CA GLY A 27 -12.37 4.69 -6.75
C GLY A 27 -12.91 3.64 -7.70
N GLY A 28 -13.05 2.40 -7.23
CA GLY A 28 -13.66 1.32 -7.99
C GLY A 28 -15.08 1.71 -8.39
N LEU A 29 -15.26 2.08 -9.65
CA LEU A 29 -16.53 1.88 -10.33
C LEU A 29 -16.52 0.42 -10.78
N THR A 30 -17.26 -0.42 -10.04
CA THR A 30 -17.98 -1.62 -10.48
C THR A 30 -18.25 -2.48 -9.24
N GLY A 31 -19.36 -2.17 -8.57
CA GLY A 31 -19.89 -2.94 -7.45
C GLY A 31 -21.41 -2.83 -7.49
N GLY A 32 -22.01 -3.45 -8.51
CA GLY A 32 -23.44 -3.45 -8.76
C GLY A 32 -23.73 -4.25 -10.02
N ALA A 33 -23.55 -5.57 -9.94
CA ALA A 33 -24.30 -6.45 -10.82
C ALA A 33 -25.75 -6.38 -10.35
N ASP A 34 -26.61 -5.75 -11.16
CA ASP A 34 -27.92 -6.27 -11.53
C ASP A 34 -28.64 -5.31 -12.50
N GLU A 35 -29.16 -5.93 -13.55
CA GLU A 35 -30.22 -5.49 -14.47
C GLU A 35 -29.90 -4.72 -15.76
N GLU A 36 -30.57 -5.21 -16.81
CA GLU A 36 -30.51 -4.95 -18.23
C GLU A 36 -30.98 -3.54 -18.62
N GLY A 37 -30.39 -2.98 -19.68
CA GLY A 37 -30.93 -1.78 -20.34
C GLY A 37 -30.06 -1.30 -21.50
N GLU A 38 -30.54 -1.48 -22.73
CA GLU A 38 -29.96 -0.98 -23.98
C GLU A 38 -29.92 0.57 -24.05
N GLY A 39 -28.84 1.12 -24.63
CA GLY A 39 -28.95 2.32 -25.48
C GLY A 39 -28.09 3.55 -25.13
N VAL A 40 -27.09 3.79 -25.99
CA VAL A 40 -26.62 5.08 -26.55
C VAL A 40 -25.49 5.85 -25.85
N GLU A 41 -24.31 5.67 -26.47
CA GLU A 41 -23.28 6.64 -26.94
C GLU A 41 -22.49 7.55 -25.99
N ASP A 42 -21.18 7.29 -26.01
CA ASP A 42 -20.01 8.18 -26.15
C ASP A 42 -19.81 9.36 -25.20
N GLY A 43 -18.75 9.22 -24.39
CA GLY A 43 -18.06 10.35 -23.77
C GLY A 43 -17.05 9.93 -22.69
N ASP A 44 -15.77 9.83 -23.06
CA ASP A 44 -14.58 9.85 -22.18
C ASP A 44 -14.17 8.57 -21.39
N GLU A 45 -14.27 7.37 -22.00
CA GLU A 45 -13.55 6.17 -21.49
C GLU A 45 -12.14 5.97 -22.09
N ASP A 46 -11.77 6.73 -23.13
CA ASP A 46 -10.57 6.46 -23.92
C ASP A 46 -9.27 6.96 -23.26
N GLY A 47 -9.35 7.97 -22.40
CA GLY A 47 -8.18 8.54 -21.71
C GLY A 47 -7.58 7.62 -20.63
N GLY A 48 -8.44 6.92 -19.87
CA GLY A 48 -8.03 5.96 -18.86
C GLY A 48 -7.35 4.75 -19.48
N SER A 49 -7.96 4.17 -20.52
CA SER A 49 -7.41 3.00 -21.22
C SER A 49 -6.12 3.34 -21.98
N ALA A 50 -6.03 4.53 -22.59
CA ALA A 50 -4.83 4.95 -23.29
C ALA A 50 -3.66 5.25 -22.34
N MET A 51 -3.93 5.84 -21.18
CA MET A 51 -2.91 6.07 -20.16
C MET A 51 -2.44 4.75 -19.54
N GLU A 52 -3.37 3.87 -19.18
CA GLU A 52 -3.08 2.53 -18.64
C GLU A 52 -2.21 1.73 -19.60
N ARG A 53 -2.57 1.71 -20.89
CA ARG A 53 -1.77 1.05 -21.93
C ARG A 53 -0.36 1.64 -22.02
N LYS A 54 -0.21 2.97 -21.97
CA LYS A 54 1.12 3.61 -21.98
C LYS A 54 1.96 3.22 -20.76
N VAL A 55 1.36 3.20 -19.58
CA VAL A 55 2.03 2.79 -18.34
C VAL A 55 2.44 1.32 -18.43
N LEU A 56 1.57 0.47 -18.96
CA LEU A 56 1.87 -0.95 -19.18
C LEU A 56 3.03 -1.14 -20.17
N GLU A 57 2.98 -0.49 -21.33
CA GLU A 57 4.05 -0.60 -22.34
C GLU A 57 5.39 -0.06 -21.83
N ASP A 58 5.37 1.04 -21.07
CA ASP A 58 6.58 1.58 -20.42
C ASP A 58 7.16 0.59 -19.39
N ALA A 59 6.31 0.01 -18.54
CA ALA A 59 6.72 -1.00 -17.56
C ALA A 59 7.28 -2.28 -18.21
N VAL A 60 6.66 -2.74 -19.30
CA VAL A 60 7.13 -3.88 -20.10
C VAL A 60 8.49 -3.57 -20.73
N SER A 61 8.63 -2.42 -21.39
CA SER A 61 9.89 -2.00 -21.99
C SER A 61 11.00 -1.91 -20.94
N PHE A 62 10.70 -1.32 -19.79
CA PHE A 62 11.63 -1.17 -18.68
C PHE A 62 12.09 -2.53 -18.14
N ILE A 63 11.17 -3.43 -17.80
CA ILE A 63 11.55 -4.73 -17.21
C ILE A 63 12.31 -5.62 -18.20
N ARG A 64 11.93 -5.58 -19.50
CA ARG A 64 12.66 -6.30 -20.56
C ARG A 64 14.08 -5.77 -20.70
N SER A 65 14.28 -4.46 -20.68
CA SER A 65 15.62 -3.85 -20.77
C SER A 65 16.54 -4.28 -19.63
N LEU A 66 16.00 -4.42 -18.41
CA LEU A 66 16.74 -4.93 -17.25
C LEU A 66 17.06 -6.43 -17.40
N ALA A 67 16.11 -7.21 -17.90
CA ALA A 67 16.30 -8.64 -18.16
C ALA A 67 17.44 -8.86 -19.15
N GLU A 68 17.40 -8.17 -20.30
CA GLU A 68 18.38 -8.29 -21.37
C GLU A 68 19.77 -7.84 -20.90
N ARG A 69 19.87 -6.75 -20.13
CA ARG A 69 21.14 -6.27 -19.56
C ARG A 69 21.86 -7.34 -18.72
N HIS A 70 21.11 -8.17 -18.02
CA HIS A 70 21.64 -9.22 -17.15
C HIS A 70 21.51 -10.63 -17.74
N GLY A 71 21.13 -10.77 -19.01
CA GLY A 71 20.98 -12.07 -19.67
C GLY A 71 19.87 -12.96 -19.09
N ARG A 72 18.84 -12.37 -18.47
CA ARG A 72 17.70 -13.06 -17.86
C ARG A 72 16.53 -13.17 -18.84
N ASN A 73 15.59 -14.05 -18.54
CA ASN A 73 14.41 -14.30 -19.36
C ASN A 73 13.51 -13.04 -19.46
N ALA A 74 13.60 -12.35 -20.59
CA ALA A 74 12.86 -11.13 -20.88
C ALA A 74 11.39 -11.41 -21.22
N ASP A 75 11.09 -12.56 -21.84
CA ASP A 75 9.73 -12.92 -22.22
C ASP A 75 8.88 -13.22 -20.99
N TRP A 76 9.43 -13.98 -20.03
CA TRP A 76 8.77 -14.15 -18.74
C TRP A 76 8.66 -12.82 -17.97
N ALA A 77 9.66 -11.93 -18.07
CA ALA A 77 9.59 -10.62 -17.40
C ALA A 77 8.42 -9.78 -17.93
N GLU A 78 8.12 -9.88 -19.22
CA GLU A 78 6.93 -9.27 -19.82
C GLU A 78 5.64 -9.94 -19.34
N GLU A 79 5.57 -11.27 -19.36
CA GLU A 79 4.41 -12.02 -18.82
C GLU A 79 4.13 -11.63 -17.36
N ALA A 80 5.17 -11.43 -16.53
CA ALA A 80 5.03 -11.04 -15.13
C ALA A 80 4.37 -9.66 -14.95
N VAL A 81 4.49 -8.78 -15.95
CA VAL A 81 3.87 -7.45 -15.98
C VAL A 81 2.47 -7.51 -16.60
N ARG A 82 2.29 -8.21 -17.73
CA ARG A 82 0.99 -8.24 -18.44
C ARG A 82 -0.03 -9.16 -17.78
N ASP A 83 0.41 -10.35 -17.37
CA ASP A 83 -0.47 -11.43 -16.92
C ASP A 83 -0.35 -11.70 -15.41
N ALA A 84 0.44 -10.90 -14.70
CA ALA A 84 0.68 -11.00 -13.27
C ALA A 84 1.16 -12.39 -12.80
N VAL A 85 1.81 -13.17 -13.69
CA VAL A 85 2.26 -14.53 -13.40
C VAL A 85 3.26 -14.57 -12.24
N ASN A 86 3.29 -15.71 -11.55
CA ASN A 86 4.19 -15.97 -10.43
C ASN A 86 4.95 -17.28 -10.66
N LEU A 87 6.20 -17.32 -10.19
CA LEU A 87 7.03 -18.52 -10.16
C LEU A 87 7.47 -18.84 -8.74
N THR A 88 7.66 -20.13 -8.47
CA THR A 88 8.44 -20.61 -7.33
C THR A 88 9.94 -20.43 -7.58
N ALA A 89 10.76 -20.46 -6.52
CA ALA A 89 12.21 -20.36 -6.62
C ALA A 89 12.84 -21.36 -7.63
N ASN A 90 12.33 -22.61 -7.68
CA ASN A 90 12.85 -23.63 -8.60
C ASN A 90 12.49 -23.34 -10.05
N GLU A 91 11.22 -22.98 -10.32
CA GLU A 91 10.79 -22.64 -11.68
C GLU A 91 11.48 -21.37 -12.19
N ALA A 92 11.74 -20.40 -11.30
CA ALA A 92 12.48 -19.18 -11.62
C ALA A 92 13.93 -19.50 -12.03
N LEU A 93 14.58 -20.45 -11.35
CA LEU A 93 15.93 -20.89 -11.73
C LEU A 93 15.91 -21.63 -13.07
N GLU A 94 14.98 -22.57 -13.25
CA GLU A 94 14.83 -23.35 -14.49
C GLU A 94 14.56 -22.48 -15.72
N ARG A 95 13.79 -21.40 -15.54
CA ARG A 95 13.45 -20.45 -16.61
C ARG A 95 14.46 -19.32 -16.78
N ASN A 96 15.59 -19.32 -16.06
CA ASN A 96 16.62 -18.28 -16.11
C ASN A 96 16.07 -16.88 -15.75
N VAL A 97 15.20 -16.83 -14.75
CA VAL A 97 14.66 -15.59 -14.14
C VAL A 97 15.55 -15.14 -12.97
N ILE A 98 16.18 -16.08 -12.29
CA ILE A 98 17.16 -15.87 -11.22
C ILE A 98 18.42 -16.69 -11.49
N ASP A 99 19.51 -16.38 -10.79
CA ASP A 99 20.80 -17.03 -10.99
C ASP A 99 20.97 -18.24 -10.06
N VAL A 100 20.49 -18.16 -8.81
CA VAL A 100 20.68 -19.20 -7.79
C VAL A 100 19.52 -19.33 -6.80
N VAL A 101 19.39 -20.52 -6.21
CA VAL A 101 18.53 -20.76 -5.04
C VAL A 101 19.43 -21.15 -3.87
N ALA A 102 19.40 -20.35 -2.80
CA ALA A 102 20.28 -20.51 -1.65
C ALA A 102 19.48 -20.57 -0.33
N ARG A 103 19.86 -21.49 0.56
CA ARG A 103 19.13 -21.71 1.83
C ARG A 103 19.46 -20.68 2.90
N ASP A 104 20.66 -20.14 2.84
CA ASP A 104 21.20 -19.15 3.75
C ASP A 104 22.30 -18.32 3.05
N ILE A 105 22.90 -17.38 3.78
CA ILE A 105 23.92 -16.47 3.24
C ILE A 105 25.21 -17.24 2.91
N ASP A 106 25.57 -18.27 3.68
CA ASP A 106 26.80 -19.02 3.44
C ASP A 106 26.68 -19.86 2.16
N ASP A 107 25.53 -20.51 1.95
CA ASP A 107 25.15 -21.21 0.72
C ASP A 107 25.13 -20.25 -0.48
N LEU A 108 24.59 -19.05 -0.30
CA LEU A 108 24.58 -18.02 -1.34
C LEU A 108 26.00 -17.61 -1.75
N LEU A 109 26.84 -17.25 -0.78
CA LEU A 109 28.22 -16.80 -1.03
C LEU A 109 29.07 -17.90 -1.69
N ALA A 110 28.84 -19.16 -1.33
CA ALA A 110 29.51 -20.30 -1.96
C ALA A 110 29.06 -20.51 -3.41
N GLN A 111 27.77 -20.35 -3.72
CA GLN A 111 27.23 -20.55 -5.07
C GLN A 111 27.59 -19.42 -6.05
N ILE A 112 27.76 -18.19 -5.57
CA ILE A 112 28.06 -17.03 -6.42
C ILE A 112 29.56 -16.78 -6.59
N ASP A 113 30.42 -17.52 -5.88
CA ASP A 113 31.87 -17.41 -6.00
C ASP A 113 32.31 -17.81 -7.42
N GLY A 114 33.13 -16.98 -8.04
CA GLY A 114 33.57 -17.17 -9.43
C GLY A 114 32.53 -16.81 -10.50
N MET A 115 31.34 -16.35 -10.11
CA MET A 115 30.34 -15.87 -11.07
C MET A 115 30.75 -14.53 -11.66
N THR A 116 30.60 -14.36 -12.98
CA THR A 116 30.85 -13.08 -13.65
C THR A 116 29.56 -12.27 -13.72
N VAL A 117 29.61 -11.02 -13.26
CA VAL A 117 28.48 -10.09 -13.28
C VAL A 117 28.79 -8.84 -14.09
N VAL A 118 27.76 -8.27 -14.71
CA VAL A 118 27.89 -7.05 -15.54
C VAL A 118 27.86 -5.81 -14.65
N MET A 119 28.98 -5.10 -14.53
CA MET A 119 29.09 -3.80 -13.86
C MET A 119 29.02 -2.65 -14.89
N GLU A 120 28.97 -1.41 -14.42
CA GLU A 120 29.00 -0.21 -15.29
C GLU A 120 30.27 -0.15 -16.16
N GLN A 121 31.40 -0.60 -15.62
CA GLN A 121 32.72 -0.54 -16.25
C GLN A 121 33.12 -1.84 -16.97
N GLY A 122 32.18 -2.78 -17.13
CA GLY A 122 32.39 -4.08 -17.76
C GLY A 122 32.14 -5.25 -16.82
N ASP A 123 32.61 -6.42 -17.22
CA ASP A 123 32.38 -7.66 -16.47
C ASP A 123 33.31 -7.77 -15.26
N TYR A 124 32.78 -8.21 -14.13
CA TYR A 124 33.52 -8.43 -12.90
C TYR A 124 33.24 -9.83 -12.36
N THR A 125 34.30 -10.61 -12.13
CA THR A 125 34.19 -11.93 -11.50
C THR A 125 34.17 -11.79 -9.99
N LEU A 126 33.10 -12.30 -9.37
CA LEU A 126 32.92 -12.30 -7.93
C LEU A 126 33.95 -13.21 -7.26
N SER A 127 34.57 -12.71 -6.20
CA SER A 127 35.40 -13.49 -5.28
C SER A 127 34.78 -13.33 -3.90
N THR A 128 33.95 -14.30 -3.53
CA THR A 128 33.16 -14.31 -2.31
C THR A 128 33.69 -15.32 -1.28
N ALA A 129 34.67 -16.14 -1.66
CA ALA A 129 35.43 -16.96 -0.73
C ALA A 129 36.04 -16.12 0.42
N ASP A 130 35.86 -16.60 1.65
CA ASP A 130 36.45 -16.05 2.88
C ASP A 130 36.12 -14.57 3.19
N LEU A 131 35.00 -14.04 2.66
CA LEU A 131 34.56 -12.69 2.99
C LEU A 131 34.03 -12.58 4.44
N ALA A 132 34.40 -11.51 5.12
CA ALA A 132 33.80 -11.15 6.40
C ALA A 132 32.41 -10.53 6.16
N ILE A 133 31.38 -11.15 6.74
CA ILE A 133 30.00 -10.65 6.65
C ILE A 133 29.79 -9.57 7.71
N GLU A 134 29.62 -8.32 7.27
CA GLU A 134 29.18 -7.21 8.13
C GLU A 134 27.66 -7.05 8.02
N ARG A 135 26.97 -7.08 9.17
CA ARG A 135 25.51 -6.90 9.23
C ARG A 135 25.18 -5.46 9.58
N TYR A 136 24.39 -4.83 8.72
CA TYR A 136 23.82 -3.51 8.99
C TYR A 136 22.38 -3.65 9.47
N ASP A 137 22.16 -3.42 10.76
CA ASP A 137 20.82 -3.32 11.31
C ASP A 137 20.17 -1.97 10.97
N PRO A 138 18.83 -1.90 10.89
CA PRO A 138 18.14 -0.64 10.65
C PRO A 138 18.48 0.39 11.73
N ASP A 139 18.95 1.57 11.33
CA ASP A 139 19.26 2.69 12.23
C ASP A 139 17.99 3.19 12.96
N TRP A 140 18.15 3.87 14.10
CA TRP A 140 17.05 4.35 14.94
C TRP A 140 16.06 5.22 14.16
N ARG A 141 16.55 5.98 13.17
CA ARG A 141 15.71 6.78 12.28
C ARG A 141 14.80 5.90 11.43
N THR A 142 15.34 4.83 10.85
CA THR A 142 14.57 3.87 10.05
C THR A 142 13.55 3.14 10.91
N GLN A 143 13.92 2.78 12.14
CA GLN A 143 13.01 2.17 13.10
C GLN A 143 11.87 3.13 13.50
N LEU A 144 12.17 4.40 13.77
CA LEU A 144 11.16 5.42 14.08
C LEU A 144 10.22 5.66 12.90
N LEU A 145 10.75 5.75 11.68
CA LEU A 145 9.92 5.91 10.48
C LEU A 145 9.01 4.69 10.28
N SER A 146 9.54 3.48 10.42
CA SER A 146 8.75 2.24 10.35
C SER A 146 7.63 2.21 11.40
N LEU A 147 7.92 2.71 12.61
CA LEU A 147 6.94 2.82 13.70
C LEU A 147 5.81 3.80 13.35
N ILE A 148 6.15 4.99 12.82
CA ILE A 148 5.16 6.01 12.47
C ILE A 148 4.31 5.58 11.26
N THR A 149 4.89 4.83 10.31
CA THR A 149 4.15 4.30 9.15
C THR A 149 3.21 3.14 9.51
N ASN A 150 3.25 2.63 10.74
CA ASN A 150 2.33 1.57 11.17
C ASN A 150 0.94 2.14 11.54
N PRO A 151 -0.14 1.74 10.85
CA PRO A 151 -1.49 2.31 11.08
C PRO A 151 -2.02 2.02 12.49
N ASN A 152 -1.64 0.90 13.11
CA ASN A 152 -2.05 0.59 14.49
C ASN A 152 -1.42 1.58 15.48
N ILE A 153 -0.18 1.97 15.22
CA ILE A 153 0.55 2.91 16.08
C ILE A 153 0.01 4.32 15.88
N ALA A 154 -0.31 4.71 14.65
CA ALA A 154 -1.01 5.97 14.36
C ALA A 154 -2.32 6.07 15.15
N TYR A 155 -3.10 4.98 15.24
CA TYR A 155 -4.32 4.93 16.06
C TYR A 155 -4.05 5.12 17.56
N PHE A 156 -3.03 4.46 18.11
CA PHE A 156 -2.66 4.67 19.52
C PHE A 156 -2.17 6.10 19.79
N LEU A 157 -1.35 6.66 18.90
CA LEU A 157 -0.92 8.06 18.97
C LEU A 157 -2.10 9.02 18.93
N MET A 158 -3.11 8.74 18.10
CA MET A 158 -4.34 9.51 18.05
C MET A 158 -5.11 9.46 19.38
N ILE A 159 -5.29 8.27 19.96
CA ILE A 159 -5.96 8.10 21.27
C ILE A 159 -5.21 8.88 22.36
N ILE A 160 -3.90 8.66 22.49
CA ILE A 160 -3.06 9.35 23.47
C ILE A 160 -3.12 10.85 23.25
N GLY A 161 -3.10 11.27 21.99
CA GLY A 161 -3.24 12.65 21.55
C GLY A 161 -4.52 13.31 22.05
N PHE A 162 -5.66 12.68 21.80
CA PHE A 162 -6.96 13.14 22.28
C PHE A 162 -7.04 13.18 23.81
N TYR A 163 -6.58 12.13 24.50
CA TYR A 163 -6.56 12.12 25.97
C TYR A 163 -5.67 13.22 26.54
N GLY A 164 -4.50 13.48 25.95
CA GLY A 164 -3.61 14.56 26.37
C GLY A 164 -4.26 15.94 26.29
N LEU A 165 -5.01 16.21 25.20
CA LEU A 165 -5.80 17.42 25.08
C LEU A 165 -6.94 17.50 26.10
N ILE A 166 -7.67 16.39 26.32
CA ILE A 166 -8.77 16.33 27.30
C ILE A 166 -8.23 16.62 28.71
N PHE A 167 -7.08 16.06 29.09
CA PHE A 167 -6.47 16.31 30.40
C PHE A 167 -6.04 17.76 30.60
N GLU A 168 -5.48 18.41 29.58
CA GLU A 168 -5.16 19.84 29.61
C GLU A 168 -6.42 20.69 29.87
N LEU A 169 -7.51 20.40 29.14
CA LEU A 169 -8.77 21.12 29.28
C LEU A 169 -9.45 20.88 30.63
N ALA A 170 -9.33 19.67 31.18
CA ALA A 170 -9.88 19.30 32.48
C ALA A 170 -9.05 19.83 33.67
N SER A 171 -7.77 20.12 33.47
CA SER A 171 -6.85 20.61 34.50
C SER A 171 -5.98 21.74 33.94
N PRO A 172 -6.57 22.94 33.74
CA PRO A 172 -5.87 24.07 33.14
C PRO A 172 -4.65 24.47 34.00
N GLY A 173 -3.48 24.58 33.37
CA GLY A 173 -2.23 25.03 34.01
C GLY A 173 -1.10 24.00 34.00
N SER A 174 -1.35 22.78 33.54
CA SER A 174 -0.35 21.74 33.38
C SER A 174 0.08 21.68 31.90
N LEU A 175 1.03 22.49 31.43
CA LEU A 175 1.42 22.55 29.99
C LEU A 175 1.88 21.22 29.33
N PHE A 176 2.22 20.20 30.12
CA PHE A 176 2.84 18.97 29.64
C PHE A 176 1.90 18.02 28.87
N PRO A 177 0.67 17.68 29.33
CA PRO A 177 -0.23 16.78 28.62
C PRO A 177 -0.78 17.38 27.33
N GLY A 178 -1.07 18.68 27.29
CA GLY A 178 -1.56 19.34 26.07
C GLY A 178 -0.53 19.35 24.95
N THR A 179 0.73 19.67 25.25
CA THR A 179 1.82 19.69 24.25
C THR A 179 2.14 18.30 23.72
N ILE A 180 2.22 17.29 24.59
CA ILE A 180 2.36 15.88 24.18
C ILE A 180 1.16 15.46 23.32
N GLY A 181 -0.04 15.85 23.72
CA GLY A 181 -1.27 15.55 23.00
C GLY A 181 -1.27 16.06 21.56
N VAL A 182 -0.90 17.34 21.37
CA VAL A 182 -0.79 17.96 20.04
C VAL A 182 0.26 17.27 19.18
N ILE A 183 1.45 16.98 19.73
CA ILE A 183 2.52 16.29 18.99
C ILE A 183 2.06 14.90 18.54
N CYS A 184 1.42 14.14 19.43
CA CYS A 184 0.88 12.83 19.10
C CYS A 184 -0.21 12.89 18.01
N LEU A 185 -1.10 13.88 18.04
CA LEU A 185 -2.11 14.09 17.00
C LEU A 185 -1.49 14.47 15.65
N LEU A 186 -0.49 15.36 15.64
CA LEU A 186 0.20 15.75 14.41
C LEU A 186 0.91 14.55 13.76
N LEU A 187 1.57 13.71 14.57
CA LEU A 187 2.22 12.49 14.08
C LEU A 187 1.20 11.47 13.56
N ALA A 188 0.06 11.30 14.25
CA ALA A 188 -1.01 10.42 13.80
C ALA A 188 -1.64 10.89 12.48
N LEU A 189 -1.91 12.19 12.35
CA LEU A 189 -2.43 12.77 11.11
C LEU A 189 -1.44 12.63 9.95
N PHE A 190 -0.14 12.83 10.19
CA PHE A 190 0.89 12.60 9.19
C PHE A 190 0.93 11.14 8.73
N ALA A 191 0.84 10.18 9.66
CA ALA A 191 0.76 8.77 9.33
C ALA A 191 -0.49 8.42 8.50
N PHE A 192 -1.64 9.04 8.80
CA PHE A 192 -2.88 8.84 8.06
C PHE A 192 -2.93 9.56 6.70
N GLN A 193 -2.10 10.58 6.46
CA GLN A 193 -1.99 11.21 5.14
C GLN A 193 -1.55 10.22 4.05
N VAL A 194 -0.89 9.12 4.44
CA VAL A 194 -0.51 8.02 3.53
C VAL A 194 -1.71 7.17 3.11
N LEU A 195 -2.85 7.26 3.81
CA LEU A 195 -4.07 6.58 3.40
C LEU A 195 -4.74 7.37 2.26
N PRO A 196 -5.07 6.74 1.13
CA PRO A 196 -5.78 7.40 0.04
C PRO A 196 -7.15 7.89 0.56
N ILE A 197 -7.27 9.21 0.70
CA ILE A 197 -8.50 9.85 1.21
C ILE A 197 -9.62 9.57 0.21
N ASN A 198 -10.67 8.84 0.65
CA ASN A 198 -11.85 8.61 -0.16
C ASN A 198 -12.74 9.86 -0.13
N TYR A 199 -12.71 10.65 -1.22
CA TYR A 199 -13.54 11.84 -1.38
C TYR A 199 -15.04 11.57 -1.28
N ALA A 200 -15.51 10.37 -1.64
CA ALA A 200 -16.91 9.98 -1.43
C ALA A 200 -17.24 9.83 0.06
N GLY A 201 -16.30 9.26 0.84
CA GLY A 201 -16.40 9.19 2.30
C GLY A 201 -16.41 10.59 2.94
N LEU A 202 -15.55 11.49 2.45
CA LEU A 202 -15.54 12.89 2.89
C LEU A 202 -16.87 13.59 2.56
N ALA A 203 -17.41 13.39 1.36
CA ALA A 203 -18.70 13.94 0.97
C ALA A 203 -19.84 13.41 1.86
N LEU A 204 -19.86 12.11 2.17
CA LEU A 204 -20.84 11.50 3.08
C LEU A 204 -20.75 12.06 4.50
N ILE A 205 -19.55 12.31 5.03
CA ILE A 205 -19.36 12.97 6.34
C ILE A 205 -19.96 14.37 6.32
N VAL A 206 -19.70 15.16 5.26
CA VAL A 206 -20.25 16.51 5.11
C VAL A 206 -21.77 16.48 5.00
N VAL A 207 -22.33 15.55 4.21
CA VAL A 207 -23.78 15.36 4.09
C VAL A 207 -24.39 14.97 5.43
N GLY A 208 -23.80 14.03 6.16
CA GLY A 208 -24.27 13.63 7.49
C GLY A 208 -24.26 14.77 8.50
N LEU A 209 -23.20 15.59 8.49
CA LEU A 209 -23.08 16.76 9.35
C LEU A 209 -24.10 17.85 8.99
N ALA A 210 -24.37 18.05 7.69
CA ALA A 210 -25.42 18.95 7.22
C ALA A 210 -26.82 18.47 7.62
N LEU A 211 -27.10 17.16 7.56
CA LEU A 211 -28.36 16.58 8.03
C LEU A 211 -28.51 16.73 9.55
N MET A 212 -27.45 16.52 10.32
CA MET A 212 -27.44 16.68 11.78
C MET A 212 -27.70 18.14 12.20
N VAL A 213 -27.10 19.11 11.49
CA VAL A 213 -27.38 20.54 11.68
C VAL A 213 -28.81 20.88 11.24
N GLY A 214 -29.28 20.30 10.13
CA GLY A 214 -30.64 20.46 9.64
C GLY A 214 -31.70 20.02 10.65
N GLU A 215 -31.50 18.88 11.30
CA GLU A 215 -32.38 18.38 12.37
C GLU A 215 -32.35 19.26 13.63
N ALA A 216 -31.17 19.80 13.99
CA ALA A 216 -31.03 20.70 15.13
C ALA A 216 -31.74 22.05 14.93
N LEU A 217 -31.78 22.56 13.69
CA LEU A 217 -32.41 23.85 13.35
C LEU A 217 -33.90 23.73 13.05
N MET A 218 -34.33 22.58 12.52
CA MET A 218 -35.74 22.23 12.34
C MET A 218 -36.03 20.95 13.14
N PRO A 219 -36.31 21.07 14.46
CA PRO A 219 -36.79 19.96 15.28
C PRO A 219 -38.24 19.64 14.90
N SER A 220 -38.50 19.34 13.63
CA SER A 220 -39.80 18.92 13.13
C SER A 220 -39.69 17.45 12.75
N PHE A 221 -40.33 16.62 13.57
CA PHE A 221 -40.60 15.20 13.32
C PHE A 221 -39.44 14.23 13.56
N GLY A 222 -38.96 14.15 14.79
CA GLY A 222 -38.56 12.84 15.32
C GLY A 222 -39.72 11.87 15.13
N VAL A 223 -39.60 10.92 14.20
CA VAL A 223 -40.59 9.86 13.94
C VAL A 223 -40.85 9.02 15.19
N LEU A 224 -39.99 9.10 16.20
CA LEU A 224 -40.14 8.44 17.51
C LEU A 224 -40.98 9.24 18.53
N GLY A 225 -41.41 10.47 18.23
CA GLY A 225 -42.17 11.31 19.17
C GLY A 225 -43.70 11.19 19.07
N ARG A 226 -44.25 10.63 17.98
CA ARG A 226 -45.70 10.64 17.74
C ARG A 226 -46.48 9.44 18.28
N GLU A 227 -45.82 8.39 18.77
CA GLU A 227 -46.54 7.23 19.37
C GLU A 227 -46.79 7.36 20.88
N ALA A 228 -46.31 8.41 21.54
CA ALA A 228 -46.45 8.57 22.99
C ALA A 228 -47.77 9.21 23.45
N SER A 229 -48.69 9.56 22.54
CA SER A 229 -49.88 10.36 22.90
C SER A 229 -51.24 9.76 22.55
N SER A 230 -51.36 8.44 22.36
CA SER A 230 -52.69 7.79 22.40
C SER A 230 -52.99 7.34 23.84
N PRO A 231 -53.91 8.01 24.56
CA PRO A 231 -54.34 7.52 25.86
C PRO A 231 -55.12 6.23 25.65
N LEU A 232 -54.59 5.18 26.24
CA LEU A 232 -55.22 3.90 26.49
C LEU A 232 -56.56 4.11 27.22
N TYR A 233 -57.69 4.13 26.48
CA TYR A 233 -59.01 4.02 27.10
C TYR A 233 -59.31 2.54 27.33
N TRP A 234 -59.10 2.15 28.58
CA TRP A 234 -59.50 0.87 29.17
C TRP A 234 -60.99 0.88 29.53
N GLY A 235 -61.75 -0.09 29.00
CA GLY A 235 -62.89 -0.75 29.66
C GLY A 235 -64.27 -0.08 29.62
N ARG A 236 -65.20 -0.67 28.85
CA ARG A 236 -66.26 -1.58 29.35
C ARG A 236 -67.06 -2.17 28.19
#